data_AF-A0A1E1LN06-F1
#
_entry.id   AF-A0A1E1LN06-F1
#
_cell.length_a   1.000
_cell.length_b   1.000
_cell.length_c   1.000
_cell.angle_alpha   90.00
_cell.angle_beta   90.00
_cell.angle_gamma   90.00
#
_symmetry.space_group_name_H-M   'P 1'
#
loop_
_entity.id
_entity.type
_entity.pdbx_description
1 polymer ?
#
loop_
_entity_poly.entity_id
_entity_poly.type
_entity_poly.pdbx_seq_one_letter_code
_entity_poly.pdbx_strand_id
1 'polypeptide(L)'
;MFLDTRFNSVLTVKANLSSAFVETATKMWTYRRCLLNSGKKISAKMVICTIENLINLAFTLMKSKARNPRNVGYKCGITRVEVESLVVTAFRDVLRKKQSGYQEVLRWLDEKMKQGRLS
;
A
#
# COMPACT_ATOMS: atom_id res chain seq x y z
N MET A 1 -2.33 2.45 -17.58
CA MET A 1 -1.82 1.26 -18.29
C MET A 1 -0.90 0.38 -17.43
N PHE A 2 -0.17 0.92 -16.44
CA PHE A 2 0.85 0.24 -15.62
C PHE A 2 0.48 -1.03 -14.83
N LEU A 3 -0.81 -1.37 -14.71
CA LEU A 3 -1.31 -2.51 -13.93
C LEU A 3 -1.86 -3.65 -14.80
N ASP A 4 -1.71 -3.54 -16.12
CA ASP A 4 -2.21 -4.54 -17.06
C ASP A 4 -1.14 -5.60 -17.32
N THR A 5 -1.39 -6.82 -16.84
CA THR A 5 -0.48 -7.97 -17.03
C THR A 5 -0.54 -8.56 -18.43
N ARG A 6 -1.36 -7.99 -19.34
CA ARG A 6 -1.34 -8.34 -20.78
C ARG A 6 -0.19 -7.67 -21.53
N PHE A 7 0.13 -6.42 -21.19
CA PHE A 7 1.18 -5.63 -21.85
C PHE A 7 2.43 -5.45 -20.98
N ASN A 8 2.37 -5.84 -19.70
CA ASN A 8 3.47 -5.77 -18.76
C ASN A 8 3.68 -7.13 -18.12
N SER A 9 4.95 -7.50 -17.87
CA SER A 9 5.23 -8.66 -17.04
C SER A 9 4.65 -8.48 -15.63
N VAL A 10 4.33 -9.59 -14.96
CA VAL A 10 3.86 -9.56 -13.56
C VAL A 10 4.89 -8.85 -12.65
N LEU A 11 6.18 -9.03 -12.91
CA LEU A 11 7.26 -8.35 -12.19
C LEU A 11 7.20 -6.84 -12.38
N THR A 12 7.00 -6.37 -13.61
CA THR A 12 6.85 -4.94 -13.93
C THR A 12 5.62 -4.35 -13.24
N VAL A 13 4.49 -5.06 -13.24
CA VAL A 13 3.27 -4.61 -12.53
C VAL A 13 3.51 -4.52 -11.02
N LYS A 14 4.19 -5.50 -10.42
CA LYS A 14 4.57 -5.47 -9.00
C LYS A 14 5.51 -4.31 -8.68
N ALA A 15 6.50 -4.03 -9.52
CA ALA A 15 7.41 -2.90 -9.36
C ALA A 15 6.67 -1.56 -9.44
N ASN A 16 5.77 -1.40 -10.42
CA ASN A 16 4.93 -0.21 -10.55
C ASN A 16 4.04 0.01 -9.31
N LEU A 17 3.41 -1.07 -8.81
CA LEU A 17 2.62 -1.03 -7.58
C LEU A 17 3.49 -0.64 -6.37
N SER A 18 4.66 -1.26 -6.22
CA SER A 18 5.60 -0.95 -5.15
C SER A 18 5.96 0.53 -5.15
N SER A 19 6.34 1.09 -6.31
CA SER A 19 6.67 2.51 -6.45
C SER A 19 5.49 3.42 -6.09
N ALA A 20 4.28 3.09 -6.56
CA ALA A 20 3.07 3.84 -6.23
C ALA A 20 2.74 3.80 -4.72
N PHE A 21 2.95 2.66 -4.06
CA PHE A 21 2.75 2.55 -2.61
C PHE A 21 3.84 3.29 -1.81
N VAL A 22 5.09 3.30 -2.27
CA VAL A 22 6.16 4.11 -1.65
C VAL A 22 5.83 5.60 -1.75
N GLU A 23 5.34 6.05 -2.90
CA GLU A 23 4.88 7.43 -3.09
C GLU A 23 3.70 7.75 -2.16
N THR A 24 2.73 6.84 -2.06
CA THR A 24 1.56 6.98 -1.18
C THR A 24 1.96 7.05 0.29
N ALA A 25 2.86 6.18 0.76
CA ALA A 25 3.40 6.20 2.11
C ALA A 25 4.15 7.51 2.40
N THR A 26 4.92 8.01 1.43
CA THR A 26 5.64 9.28 1.53
C THR A 26 4.67 10.46 1.66
N LYS A 27 3.61 10.49 0.84
CA LYS A 27 2.53 11.49 0.90
C LYS A 27 1.77 11.46 2.22
N MET A 28 1.47 10.26 2.75
CA MET A 28 0.84 10.13 4.06
C MET A 28 1.75 10.69 5.16
N TRP A 29 3.05 10.38 5.13
CA TRP A 29 4.01 10.88 6.10
C TRP A 29 4.09 12.41 6.07
N THR A 30 4.20 13.03 4.89
CA THR A 30 4.24 14.49 4.76
C THR A 30 2.94 15.11 5.25
N TYR A 31 1.79 14.55 4.88
CA TYR A 31 0.49 15.02 5.33
C TYR A 31 0.35 14.98 6.86
N ARG A 32 0.72 13.85 7.50
CA ARG A 32 0.72 13.74 8.96
C ARG A 32 1.65 14.76 9.60
N ARG A 33 2.84 14.98 9.05
CA ARG A 33 3.79 15.98 9.55
C ARG A 33 3.19 17.38 9.50
N CYS A 34 2.54 17.75 8.39
CA CYS A 34 1.87 19.04 8.26
C CYS A 34 0.72 19.19 9.27
N LEU A 35 -0.08 18.14 9.48
CA LEU A 35 -1.18 18.17 10.46
C LEU A 35 -0.68 18.32 11.91
N LEU A 36 0.42 17.63 12.27
CA LEU A 36 1.03 17.76 13.59
C LEU A 36 1.55 19.18 13.82
N ASN A 37 2.12 19.83 12.80
CA ASN A 37 2.53 21.23 12.87
C ASN A 37 1.34 22.19 13.08
N SER A 38 0.14 21.79 12.66
CA SER A 38 -1.12 22.52 12.92
C SER A 38 -1.79 22.13 14.25
N GLY A 39 -1.11 21.38 15.12
CA GLY A 39 -1.62 20.95 16.43
C GLY A 39 -2.59 19.77 16.41
N LYS A 40 -2.87 19.18 15.23
CA LYS A 40 -3.77 18.02 15.11
C LYS A 40 -3.05 16.73 15.48
N LYS A 41 -3.64 15.93 16.39
CA LYS A 41 -3.11 14.63 16.77
C LYS A 41 -3.64 13.53 15.84
N ILE A 42 -2.73 12.74 15.27
CA ILE A 42 -3.06 11.53 14.52
C ILE A 42 -2.59 10.32 15.32
N SER A 43 -3.53 9.49 15.75
CA SER A 43 -3.25 8.25 16.48
C SER A 43 -2.69 7.17 15.55
N ALA A 44 -1.91 6.25 16.12
CA ALA A 44 -1.40 5.10 15.38
C ALA A 44 -2.55 4.23 14.83
N LYS A 45 -3.62 4.04 15.61
CA LYS A 45 -4.84 3.33 15.18
C LYS A 45 -5.42 3.91 13.88
N MET A 46 -5.50 5.23 13.76
CA MET A 46 -6.03 5.87 12.55
C MET A 46 -5.12 5.63 11.33
N VAL A 47 -3.80 5.63 11.53
CA VAL A 47 -2.83 5.30 10.48
C VAL A 47 -2.98 3.84 10.05
N ILE A 48 -3.07 2.90 11.00
CA ILE A 48 -3.27 1.47 10.73
C ILE A 48 -4.55 1.25 9.91
N CYS A 49 -5.69 1.79 10.36
CA CYS A 49 -6.95 1.66 9.61
C CYS A 49 -6.87 2.27 8.21
N THR A 50 -6.10 3.35 8.04
CA THR A 50 -5.88 3.96 6.72
C THR A 50 -5.08 3.04 5.80
N ILE A 51 -4.05 2.34 6.32
CA ILE A 51 -3.27 1.36 5.57
C ILE A 51 -4.14 0.15 5.18
N GLU A 52 -4.97 -0.35 6.10
CA GLU A 52 -5.91 -1.45 5.81
C GLU A 52 -6.93 -1.06 4.72
N ASN A 53 -7.49 0.14 4.81
CA ASN A 53 -8.40 0.67 3.81
C ASN A 53 -7.72 0.85 2.45
N LEU A 54 -6.44 1.27 2.43
CA LEU A 54 -5.65 1.37 1.20
C LEU A 54 -5.47 0.00 0.52
N ILE A 55 -5.18 -1.06 1.29
CA ILE A 55 -5.07 -2.43 0.76
C ILE A 55 -6.38 -2.85 0.10
N ASN A 56 -7.51 -2.64 0.79
CA ASN A 56 -8.84 -2.97 0.29
C ASN A 56 -9.21 -2.16 -0.96
N LEU A 57 -8.94 -0.86 -0.95
CA LEU A 57 -9.19 0.04 -2.07
C LEU A 57 -8.36 -0.35 -3.29
N ALA A 58 -7.05 -0.56 -3.11
CA ALA A 58 -6.15 -0.93 -4.21
C ALA A 58 -6.61 -2.24 -4.87
N PHE A 59 -6.89 -3.27 -4.08
CA PHE A 59 -7.40 -4.55 -4.59
C PHE A 59 -8.72 -4.39 -5.32
N THR A 60 -9.66 -3.63 -4.76
CA THR A 60 -10.97 -3.36 -5.37
C THR A 60 -10.83 -2.63 -6.70
N LEU A 61 -9.97 -1.61 -6.78
CA LEU A 61 -9.71 -0.86 -8.01
C LEU A 61 -9.11 -1.74 -9.10
N MET A 62 -8.19 -2.63 -8.76
CA MET A 62 -7.63 -3.58 -9.73
C MET A 62 -8.69 -4.57 -10.24
N LYS A 63 -9.54 -5.09 -9.35
CA LYS A 63 -10.62 -6.01 -9.73
C LYS A 63 -11.78 -5.33 -10.46
N SER A 64 -12.11 -4.08 -10.13
CA SER A 64 -13.15 -3.32 -10.84
C SER A 64 -12.68 -2.99 -12.26
N LYS A 65 -11.39 -2.70 -12.42
CA LYS A 65 -10.80 -2.48 -13.75
C LYS A 65 -10.91 -3.71 -14.65
N ALA A 66 -10.73 -4.91 -14.09
CA ALA A 66 -10.93 -6.17 -14.82
C ALA A 66 -12.39 -6.46 -15.19
N ARG A 67 -13.33 -5.95 -14.40
CA ARG A 67 -14.77 -6.12 -14.65
C ARG A 67 -15.36 -5.07 -15.58
N ASN A 68 -14.62 -4.02 -15.92
CA ASN A 68 -15.12 -2.96 -16.78
C ASN A 68 -15.10 -3.43 -18.25
N PRO A 69 -16.26 -3.50 -18.93
CA PRO A 69 -16.35 -3.97 -20.31
C PRO A 69 -15.59 -3.09 -21.31
N ARG A 70 -15.30 -1.83 -20.96
CA ARG A 70 -14.45 -0.94 -21.78
C ARG A 70 -12.96 -1.33 -21.76
N ASN A 71 -12.53 -2.15 -20.80
CA ASN A 71 -11.14 -2.61 -20.67
C ASN A 71 -10.97 -4.00 -21.30
N VAL A 72 -11.31 -4.13 -22.58
CA VAL A 72 -11.31 -5.42 -23.30
C VAL A 72 -9.93 -6.07 -23.24
N GLY A 73 -9.87 -7.23 -22.56
CA GLY A 73 -8.67 -8.05 -22.41
C GLY A 73 -7.66 -7.55 -21.38
N TYR A 74 -8.02 -6.62 -20.48
CA TYR A 74 -7.23 -6.35 -19.28
C TYR A 74 -7.13 -7.62 -18.42
N LYS A 75 -5.90 -7.96 -18.01
CA LYS A 75 -5.67 -9.00 -17.01
C LYS A 75 -4.94 -8.39 -15.82
N CYS A 76 -5.35 -8.78 -14.62
CA CYS A 76 -4.64 -8.48 -13.38
C CYS A 76 -4.42 -9.79 -12.62
N GLY A 77 -3.23 -10.35 -12.78
CA GLY A 77 -2.80 -11.56 -12.08
C GLY A 77 -2.33 -11.34 -10.64
N ILE A 78 -2.53 -10.14 -10.07
CA ILE A 78 -2.10 -9.83 -8.71
C ILE A 78 -3.18 -10.24 -7.71
N THR A 79 -2.77 -11.07 -6.75
CA THR A 79 -3.59 -11.55 -5.63
C THR A 79 -3.68 -10.50 -4.52
N ARG A 80 -4.68 -10.62 -3.63
CA ARG A 80 -4.81 -9.73 -2.48
C ARG A 80 -3.60 -9.81 -1.55
N VAL A 81 -3.05 -11.00 -1.35
CA VAL A 81 -1.86 -11.24 -0.52
C VAL A 81 -0.65 -10.51 -1.07
N GLU A 82 -0.45 -10.52 -2.39
CA GLU A 82 0.63 -9.77 -3.03
C GLU A 82 0.44 -8.26 -2.88
N VAL A 83 -0.79 -7.74 -2.95
CA VAL A 83 -1.08 -6.32 -2.67
C VAL A 83 -0.74 -5.97 -1.24
N GLU A 84 -1.21 -6.76 -0.27
CA GLU A 84 -0.93 -6.55 1.15
C GLU A 84 0.57 -6.56 1.41
N SER A 85 1.30 -7.54 0.87
CA SER A 85 2.76 -7.62 0.99
C SER A 85 3.46 -6.38 0.42
N LEU A 86 3.03 -5.88 -0.74
CA LEU A 86 3.62 -4.69 -1.36
C LEU A 86 3.35 -3.42 -0.54
N VAL A 87 2.11 -3.25 -0.05
CA VAL A 87 1.75 -2.11 0.81
C VAL A 87 2.52 -2.15 2.12
N VAL A 88 2.49 -3.28 2.82
CA VAL A 88 3.17 -3.45 4.11
C VAL A 88 4.66 -3.15 3.97
N THR A 89 5.32 -3.70 2.94
CA THR A 89 6.75 -3.47 2.67
C THR A 89 7.03 -1.99 2.41
N ALA A 90 6.28 -1.36 1.50
CA ALA A 90 6.48 0.04 1.14
C ALA A 90 6.29 0.99 2.33
N PHE A 91 5.22 0.80 3.11
CA PHE A 91 4.95 1.62 4.29
C PHE A 91 6.02 1.42 5.36
N ARG A 92 6.44 0.18 5.60
CA ARG A 92 7.48 -0.13 6.58
C ARG A 92 8.80 0.53 6.22
N ASP A 93 9.22 0.47 4.96
CA ASP A 93 10.51 1.04 4.52
C ASP A 93 10.53 2.57 4.55
N VAL A 94 9.39 3.22 4.25
CA VAL A 94 9.26 4.67 4.36
C VAL A 94 9.22 5.11 5.82
N LEU A 95 8.37 4.49 6.64
CA LEU A 95 8.16 4.91 8.03
C LEU A 95 9.34 4.57 8.94
N ARG A 96 10.09 3.50 8.66
CA ARG A 96 11.28 3.14 9.44
C ARG A 96 12.35 4.21 9.38
N LYS A 97 12.52 4.87 8.22
CA LYS A 97 13.44 6.02 8.05
C LYS A 97 12.98 7.27 8.81
N LYS A 98 11.76 7.26 9.35
CA LYS A 98 11.05 8.41 9.96
C LYS A 98 10.37 8.02 11.28
N GLN A 99 10.99 7.12 12.05
CA GLN A 99 10.37 6.36 13.14
C GLN A 99 9.73 7.16 14.29
N SER A 100 10.09 8.44 14.47
CA SER A 100 9.56 9.28 15.55
C SER A 100 8.04 9.40 15.45
N GLY A 101 7.33 8.82 16.43
CA GLY A 101 5.87 8.81 16.47
C GLY A 101 5.18 7.78 15.58
N TYR A 102 5.88 6.76 15.07
CA TYR A 102 5.32 5.62 14.31
C TYR A 102 5.61 4.25 14.93
N GLN A 103 6.10 4.19 16.18
CA GLN A 103 6.54 2.93 16.81
C GLN A 103 5.48 1.83 16.81
N GLU A 104 4.25 2.17 17.19
CA GLU A 104 3.13 1.23 17.20
C GLU A 104 2.75 0.76 15.78
N VAL A 105 2.79 1.67 14.80
CA VAL A 105 2.52 1.36 13.39
C VAL A 105 3.60 0.44 12.83
N LEU A 106 4.87 0.69 13.15
CA LEU A 106 6.00 -0.13 12.73
C LEU A 106 5.94 -1.53 13.32
N ARG A 107 5.57 -1.66 14.61
CA ARG A 107 5.36 -2.96 15.25
C ARG A 107 4.28 -3.77 14.53
N TRP A 108 3.13 -3.14 14.24
CA TRP A 108 2.04 -3.77 13.50
C TRP A 108 2.47 -4.19 12.07
N LEU A 109 3.24 -3.35 11.37
CA LEU A 109 3.77 -3.68 10.05
C LEU A 109 4.75 -4.87 10.09
N ASP A 110 5.65 -4.90 11.07
CA ASP A 110 6.61 -6.00 11.23
C ASP A 110 5.89 -7.32 11.62
N GLU A 111 4.79 -7.27 12.37
CA GLU A 111 3.92 -8.43 12.65
C GLU A 111 3.24 -8.94 11.36
N LYS A 112 2.69 -8.04 10.55
CA LYS A 112 2.10 -8.38 9.24
C LYS A 112 3.12 -9.01 8.29
N MET A 113 4.35 -8.50 8.25
CA MET A 113 5.43 -9.10 7.44
C MET A 113 5.79 -10.52 7.90
N LYS A 114 5.71 -10.82 9.20
CA LYS A 114 5.95 -12.17 9.72
C LYS A 114 4.83 -13.13 9.33
N GLN A 115 3.57 -12.69 9.45
CA GLN A 115 2.40 -13.50 9.06
C GLN A 115 2.39 -13.83 7.57
N GLY A 116 2.66 -12.84 6.71
CA GLY A 116 2.70 -13.02 5.25
C GLY A 116 3.88 -13.84 4.72
N ARG A 117 4.90 -14.14 5.56
CA ARG A 117 6.00 -15.06 5.23
C ARG A 117 5.71 -16.51 5.62
N LEU A 118 4.70 -16.73 6.46
CA LEU A 118 4.28 -18.05 6.95
C LEU A 118 3.01 -18.57 6.22
N SER A 119 2.48 -17.78 5.28
CA SER A 119 1.27 -18.07 4.49
C SER A 119 1.64 -18.30 3.03
#